data_AF-Q20015-F1
#
_entry.id   AF-Q20015-F1
#
_cell.length_a   1.000
_cell.length_b   1.000
_cell.length_c   1.000
_cell.angle_alpha   90.00
_cell.angle_beta   90.00
_cell.angle_gamma   90.00
#
_symmetry.space_group_name_H-M   'P 1'
#
loop_
_entity.id
_entity.type
_entity.pdbx_description
1 polymer ?
#
loop_
_entity_poly.entity_id
_entity_poly.type
_entity_poly.pdbx_seq_one_letter_code
_entity_poly.pdbx_strand_id
1 'polypeptide(L)'
;MHSARIQQFVRRLQRPSIQGDHVYISSKYTSRLFICEQEEVNKMIESYQKIDDKYALFEQMFLTIFLEQEVEMAYSFGLENLNEQQLKVEQKFRTHVGKFQRFITGIIDMLSKGVESSDQIVEILRIVGRQHGNVRTMSFTAEKWLIFKNVLLDLLCKDANEKVGATWNKLISFMISEVKDSYLEHVRHARSSSCPQINSYRFIASRSKRLRSRKHSESANKLGRIESGKALDG
;
A
#
# COMPACT_ATOMS: atom_id res chain seq x y z
N MET A 1 -7.83 23.95 14.63
CA MET A 1 -9.23 23.44 14.69
C MET A 1 -9.91 23.26 13.32
N HIS A 2 -9.36 23.75 12.20
CA HIS A 2 -10.04 23.71 10.91
C HIS A 2 -10.02 22.34 10.18
N SER A 3 -8.97 21.51 10.38
CA SER A 3 -8.86 20.22 9.67
C SER A 3 -9.78 19.11 10.22
N ALA A 4 -10.07 19.11 11.53
CA ALA A 4 -10.95 18.12 12.14
C ALA A 4 -12.40 18.25 11.63
N ARG A 5 -12.88 19.48 11.41
CA ARG A 5 -14.19 19.74 10.81
C ARG A 5 -14.25 19.28 9.35
N ILE A 6 -13.19 19.52 8.58
CA ILE A 6 -13.09 19.05 7.19
C ILE A 6 -13.08 17.53 7.13
N GLN A 7 -12.32 16.86 8.01
CA GLN A 7 -12.33 15.39 8.10
C GLN A 7 -13.70 14.83 8.51
N GLN A 8 -14.41 15.47 9.45
CA GLN A 8 -15.77 15.07 9.78
C GLN A 8 -16.75 15.29 8.63
N PHE A 9 -16.60 16.37 7.86
CA PHE A 9 -17.45 16.66 6.70
C PHE A 9 -17.20 15.66 5.56
N VAL A 10 -15.94 15.35 5.26
CA VAL A 10 -15.57 14.30 4.29
C VAL A 10 -16.09 12.93 4.75
N ARG A 11 -16.00 12.58 6.05
CA ARG A 11 -16.61 11.35 6.59
C ARG A 11 -18.14 11.31 6.44
N ARG A 12 -18.83 12.45 6.55
CA ARG A 12 -20.28 12.52 6.33
C ARG A 12 -20.64 12.39 4.85
N LEU A 13 -19.83 12.96 3.95
CA LEU A 13 -20.02 12.82 2.50
C LEU A 13 -19.66 11.42 1.98
N GLN A 14 -18.71 10.75 2.63
CA GLN A 14 -18.31 9.36 2.33
C GLN A 14 -19.27 8.32 2.93
N ARG A 15 -20.21 8.72 3.77
CA ARG A 15 -21.34 7.87 4.18
C ARG A 15 -22.48 8.15 3.20
N PRO A 16 -22.59 7.41 2.09
CA PRO A 16 -23.80 7.47 1.28
C PRO A 16 -25.01 7.23 2.21
N SER A 17 -26.03 8.08 2.06
CA SER A 17 -27.29 7.99 2.79
C SER A 17 -28.06 6.77 2.28
N ILE A 18 -27.64 5.58 2.70
CA ILE A 18 -28.16 4.34 2.14
C ILE A 18 -29.19 3.77 3.09
N GLN A 19 -30.45 3.86 2.66
CA GLN A 19 -31.49 2.95 3.11
C GLN A 19 -31.21 1.59 2.43
N GLY A 20 -30.79 0.59 3.21
CA GLY A 20 -30.55 -0.78 2.75
C GLY A 20 -29.36 -1.46 3.43
N ASP A 21 -29.41 -2.78 3.59
CA ASP A 21 -28.36 -3.58 4.22
C ASP A 21 -27.13 -3.66 3.32
N HIS A 22 -26.18 -2.73 3.52
CA HIS A 22 -24.93 -2.67 2.77
C HIS A 22 -23.73 -3.00 3.66
N VAL A 23 -22.76 -3.71 3.08
CA VAL A 23 -21.44 -3.88 3.67
C VAL A 23 -20.54 -2.80 3.10
N TYR A 24 -19.84 -2.07 3.97
CA TYR A 24 -18.84 -1.09 3.56
C TYR A 24 -17.53 -1.24 4.33
N ILE A 25 -16.42 -1.12 3.61
CA ILE A 25 -15.08 -0.96 4.18
C ILE A 25 -14.52 0.36 3.67
N SER A 26 -14.21 1.28 4.59
CA SER A 26 -13.64 2.57 4.27
C SER A 26 -12.20 2.65 4.72
N SER A 27 -11.28 2.94 3.79
CA SER A 27 -9.89 3.21 4.15
C SER A 27 -9.64 4.70 4.35
N LYS A 28 -9.21 5.07 5.56
CA LYS A 28 -8.70 6.41 5.85
C LYS A 28 -7.37 6.72 5.16
N TYR A 29 -6.66 5.72 4.65
CA TYR A 29 -5.32 5.87 4.04
C TYR A 29 -5.44 6.21 2.56
N THR A 30 -6.19 5.41 1.80
CA THR A 30 -6.34 5.59 0.35
C THR A 30 -7.56 6.40 -0.05
N SER A 31 -8.44 6.72 0.91
CA SER A 31 -9.77 7.29 0.67
C SER A 31 -10.68 6.42 -0.23
N ARG A 32 -10.34 5.13 -0.39
CA ARG A 32 -11.17 4.17 -1.13
C ARG A 32 -12.25 3.57 -0.25
N LEU A 33 -13.31 3.15 -0.94
CA LEU A 33 -14.48 2.52 -0.35
C LEU A 33 -14.73 1.21 -1.09
N PHE A 34 -14.79 0.10 -0.36
CA PHE A 34 -15.48 -1.09 -0.81
C PHE A 34 -16.93 -0.98 -0.33
N ILE A 35 -17.88 -1.16 -1.25
CA ILE A 35 -19.31 -1.13 -0.94
C ILE A 35 -20.06 -2.11 -1.83
N CYS A 36 -20.90 -2.94 -1.22
CA CYS A 36 -21.76 -3.93 -1.85
C CYS A 36 -23.03 -4.14 -1.02
N GLU A 37 -24.08 -4.66 -1.63
CA GLU A 37 -25.27 -5.12 -0.91
C GLU A 37 -24.91 -6.34 -0.04
N GLN A 38 -25.53 -6.48 1.12
CA GLN A 38 -25.28 -7.62 2.04
C GLN A 38 -25.53 -8.97 1.34
N GLU A 39 -26.54 -9.05 0.48
CA GLU A 39 -26.83 -10.25 -0.30
C GLU A 39 -25.69 -10.61 -1.27
N GLU A 40 -25.09 -9.61 -1.93
CA GLU A 40 -23.94 -9.83 -2.83
C GLU A 40 -22.73 -10.35 -2.05
N VAL A 41 -22.46 -9.77 -0.88
CA VAL A 41 -21.35 -10.21 -0.02
C VAL A 41 -21.60 -11.63 0.50
N ASN A 42 -22.82 -11.95 0.92
CA ASN A 42 -23.19 -13.29 1.37
C ASN A 42 -22.97 -14.34 0.27
N LYS A 43 -23.42 -14.08 -0.96
CA LYS A 43 -23.20 -14.98 -2.10
C LYS A 43 -21.72 -15.17 -2.42
N MET A 44 -20.91 -14.11 -2.30
CA MET A 44 -19.45 -14.20 -2.47
C MET A 44 -18.81 -15.06 -1.36
N ILE A 45 -19.23 -14.87 -0.10
CA ILE A 45 -18.76 -15.70 1.04
C ILE A 45 -19.16 -17.17 0.84
N GLU A 46 -20.41 -17.44 0.47
CA GLU A 46 -20.88 -18.79 0.15
C GLU A 46 -20.08 -19.42 -1.00
N SER A 47 -19.76 -18.65 -2.04
CA SER A 47 -18.92 -19.12 -3.15
C SER A 47 -17.53 -19.54 -2.66
N TYR A 48 -16.95 -18.80 -1.72
CA TYR A 48 -15.67 -19.16 -1.10
C TYR A 48 -15.79 -20.42 -0.23
N GLN A 49 -16.88 -20.53 0.52
CA GLN A 49 -17.10 -21.66 1.43
C GLN A 49 -17.26 -22.97 0.68
N LYS A 50 -17.88 -22.96 -0.50
CA LYS A 50 -18.04 -24.13 -1.40
C LYS A 50 -16.74 -24.69 -1.97
N ILE A 51 -15.62 -23.98 -1.82
CA ILE A 51 -14.32 -24.45 -2.29
C ILE A 51 -13.80 -25.49 -1.28
N ASP A 52 -13.82 -26.76 -1.66
CA ASP A 52 -13.42 -27.88 -0.79
C ASP A 52 -11.95 -27.78 -0.37
N ASP A 53 -11.04 -27.66 -1.34
CA ASP A 53 -9.61 -27.54 -1.11
C ASP A 53 -9.09 -26.14 -1.47
N LYS A 54 -9.18 -25.23 -0.49
CA LYS A 54 -8.67 -23.86 -0.62
C LYS A 54 -7.15 -23.82 -0.77
N TYR A 55 -6.43 -24.80 -0.21
CA TYR A 55 -4.97 -24.85 -0.34
C TYR A 55 -4.59 -25.16 -1.79
N ALA A 56 -5.19 -26.21 -2.38
CA ALA A 56 -4.93 -26.58 -3.77
C ALA A 56 -5.29 -25.46 -4.75
N LEU A 57 -6.37 -24.70 -4.50
CA LEU A 57 -6.72 -23.53 -5.31
C LEU A 57 -5.61 -22.47 -5.31
N PHE A 58 -5.09 -22.11 -4.13
CA PHE A 58 -4.01 -21.13 -4.04
C PHE A 58 -2.65 -21.69 -4.44
N GLU A 59 -2.43 -22.99 -4.30
CA GLU A 59 -1.27 -23.67 -4.87
C GLU A 59 -1.26 -23.50 -6.39
N GLN A 60 -2.38 -23.79 -7.06
CA GLN A 60 -2.56 -23.58 -8.49
C GLN A 60 -2.33 -22.12 -8.90
N MET A 61 -2.85 -21.17 -8.11
CA MET A 61 -2.62 -19.74 -8.35
C MET A 61 -1.14 -19.40 -8.43
N PHE A 62 -0.35 -19.80 -7.43
CA PHE A 62 1.07 -19.48 -7.41
C PHE A 62 1.87 -20.28 -8.43
N LEU A 63 1.47 -21.51 -8.75
CA LEU A 63 2.07 -22.28 -9.85
C LEU A 63 1.88 -21.57 -11.18
N THR A 64 0.67 -21.13 -11.51
CA THR A 64 0.39 -20.35 -12.73
C THR A 64 1.23 -19.06 -12.77
N ILE A 65 1.38 -18.36 -11.64
CA ILE A 65 2.23 -17.16 -11.60
C ILE A 65 3.70 -17.52 -11.82
N PHE A 66 4.25 -18.49 -11.08
CA PHE A 66 5.69 -18.80 -11.08
C PHE A 66 6.17 -19.58 -12.30
N LEU A 67 5.28 -20.29 -13.00
CA LEU A 67 5.63 -21.14 -14.14
C LEU A 67 5.19 -20.56 -15.49
N GLU A 68 4.16 -19.72 -15.53
CA GLU A 68 3.53 -19.32 -16.80
C GLU A 68 3.48 -17.79 -17.00
N GLN A 69 3.06 -17.04 -15.99
CA GLN A 69 2.71 -15.62 -16.18
C GLN A 69 3.84 -14.64 -15.81
N GLU A 70 4.57 -14.91 -14.74
CA GLU A 70 5.64 -14.05 -14.22
C GLU A 70 6.72 -14.91 -13.57
N VAL A 71 7.42 -15.69 -14.40
CA VAL A 71 8.47 -16.62 -13.98
C VAL A 71 9.55 -15.92 -13.14
N GLU A 72 9.81 -14.64 -13.43
CA GLU A 72 10.80 -13.87 -12.68
C GLU A 72 10.46 -13.70 -11.20
N MET A 73 9.19 -13.83 -10.83
CA MET A 73 8.76 -13.78 -9.44
C MET A 73 9.38 -14.94 -8.64
N ALA A 74 9.58 -16.12 -9.24
CA ALA A 74 10.15 -17.28 -8.57
C ALA A 74 11.59 -17.03 -8.09
N TYR A 75 12.42 -16.28 -8.84
CA TYR A 75 13.79 -15.91 -8.41
C TYR A 75 13.78 -15.16 -7.09
N SER A 76 12.77 -14.30 -6.87
CA SER A 76 12.67 -13.49 -5.65
C SER A 76 12.37 -14.32 -4.40
N PHE A 77 11.85 -15.54 -4.58
CA PHE A 77 11.62 -16.50 -3.51
C PHE A 77 12.75 -17.55 -3.39
N GLY A 78 13.75 -17.53 -4.28
CA GLY A 78 14.77 -18.57 -4.38
C GLY A 78 14.16 -19.91 -4.80
N LEU A 79 13.23 -19.87 -5.74
CA LEU A 79 12.44 -21.00 -6.25
C LEU A 79 12.60 -21.18 -7.77
N GLU A 80 13.64 -20.58 -8.33
CA GLU A 80 13.97 -20.68 -9.74
C GLU A 80 14.36 -22.10 -10.16
N ASN A 81 14.12 -22.44 -11.43
CA ASN A 81 14.46 -23.72 -12.05
C ASN A 81 13.78 -24.95 -11.43
N LEU A 82 12.76 -24.77 -10.60
CA LEU A 82 11.92 -25.85 -10.09
C LEU A 82 10.74 -26.08 -11.03
N ASN A 83 10.48 -27.34 -11.38
CA ASN A 83 9.25 -27.71 -12.06
C ASN A 83 8.06 -27.75 -11.09
N GLU A 84 6.85 -27.97 -11.61
CA GLU A 84 5.62 -28.00 -10.82
C GLU A 84 5.70 -28.98 -9.64
N GLN A 85 6.16 -30.21 -9.87
CA GLN A 85 6.25 -31.24 -8.82
C GLN A 85 7.28 -30.87 -7.74
N GLN A 86 8.39 -30.23 -8.13
CA GLN A 86 9.41 -29.73 -7.20
C GLN A 86 8.90 -28.55 -6.38
N LEU A 87 8.18 -27.59 -6.98
CA LEU A 87 7.56 -26.48 -6.26
C LEU A 87 6.56 -26.95 -5.22
N LYS A 88 5.70 -27.93 -5.56
CA LYS A 88 4.68 -28.48 -4.67
C LYS A 88 5.24 -29.08 -3.37
N VAL A 89 6.47 -29.60 -3.39
CA VAL A 89 7.13 -30.15 -2.20
C VAL A 89 8.04 -29.15 -1.47
N GLU A 90 8.37 -28.03 -2.11
CA GLU A 90 9.30 -27.04 -1.56
C GLU A 90 8.68 -26.27 -0.38
N GLN A 91 9.35 -26.31 0.78
CA GLN A 91 8.79 -25.80 2.03
C GLN A 91 8.54 -24.29 1.98
N LYS A 92 9.40 -23.51 1.32
CA LYS A 92 9.19 -22.06 1.16
C LYS A 92 7.91 -21.76 0.38
N PHE A 93 7.69 -22.47 -0.72
CA PHE A 93 6.50 -22.35 -1.56
C PHE A 93 5.24 -22.71 -0.78
N ARG A 94 5.20 -23.90 -0.17
CA ARG A 94 4.07 -24.37 0.64
C ARG A 94 3.73 -23.43 1.79
N THR A 95 4.76 -22.88 2.43
CA THR A 95 4.59 -21.89 3.50
C THR A 95 3.96 -20.60 2.98
N HIS A 96 4.35 -20.14 1.79
CA HIS A 96 3.77 -18.95 1.16
C HIS A 96 2.30 -19.18 0.80
N VAL A 97 1.97 -20.30 0.14
CA VAL A 97 0.60 -20.69 -0.18
C VAL A 97 -0.27 -20.75 1.08
N GLY A 98 0.19 -21.43 2.13
CA GLY A 98 -0.55 -21.54 3.39
C GLY A 98 -0.73 -20.20 4.11
N LYS A 99 0.25 -19.29 4.04
CA LYS A 99 0.10 -17.91 4.56
C LYS A 99 -0.94 -17.14 3.77
N PHE A 100 -0.94 -17.25 2.45
CA PHE A 100 -1.89 -16.57 1.58
C PHE A 100 -3.32 -17.09 1.80
N GLN A 101 -3.51 -18.40 1.90
CA GLN A 101 -4.80 -19.00 2.24
C GLN A 101 -5.36 -18.42 3.54
N ARG A 102 -4.56 -18.45 4.63
CA ARG A 102 -4.99 -17.89 5.93
C ARG A 102 -5.33 -16.40 5.84
N PHE A 103 -4.59 -15.65 5.03
CA PHE A 103 -4.87 -14.24 4.79
C PHE A 103 -6.24 -14.05 4.11
N ILE A 104 -6.52 -14.74 2.99
CA ILE A 104 -7.81 -14.63 2.31
C ILE A 104 -8.95 -15.12 3.21
N THR A 105 -8.80 -16.28 3.84
CA THR A 105 -9.82 -16.81 4.77
C THR A 105 -10.10 -15.83 5.90
N GLY A 106 -9.08 -15.22 6.50
CA GLY A 106 -9.25 -14.21 7.55
C GLY A 106 -10.00 -12.97 7.07
N ILE A 107 -9.76 -12.51 5.83
CA ILE A 107 -10.51 -11.39 5.23
C ILE A 107 -11.99 -11.76 5.05
N ILE A 108 -12.27 -12.95 4.56
CA ILE A 108 -13.64 -13.46 4.37
C ILE A 108 -14.37 -13.63 5.72
N ASP A 109 -13.70 -14.16 6.74
CA ASP A 109 -14.25 -14.32 8.09
C ASP A 109 -14.51 -12.99 8.81
N MET A 110 -13.73 -11.94 8.50
CA MET A 110 -14.01 -10.59 8.99
C MET A 110 -15.17 -9.95 8.24
N LEU A 111 -15.28 -10.17 6.93
CA LEU A 111 -16.40 -9.68 6.13
C LEU A 111 -17.74 -10.26 6.59
N SER A 112 -17.78 -11.54 7.00
CA SER A 112 -18.99 -12.18 7.50
C SER A 112 -19.50 -11.61 8.83
N LYS A 113 -18.64 -10.92 9.59
CA LYS A 113 -19.00 -10.20 10.84
C LYS A 113 -19.54 -8.80 10.58
N GLY A 114 -19.60 -8.36 9.33
CA GLY A 114 -20.11 -7.05 8.95
C GLY A 114 -19.17 -5.89 9.27
N VAL A 115 -19.76 -4.69 9.42
CA VAL A 115 -19.03 -3.41 9.47
C VAL A 115 -18.08 -3.27 10.66
N GLU A 116 -18.26 -4.03 11.74
CA GLU A 116 -17.43 -3.98 12.94
C GLU A 116 -15.97 -4.36 12.68
N SER A 117 -15.72 -5.17 11.65
CA SER A 117 -14.37 -5.62 11.29
C SER A 117 -13.71 -4.76 10.21
N SER A 118 -14.36 -3.71 9.71
CA SER A 118 -13.85 -2.87 8.60
C SER A 118 -12.44 -2.32 8.87
N ASP A 119 -12.23 -1.71 10.04
CA ASP A 119 -10.93 -1.14 10.40
C ASP A 119 -9.83 -2.21 10.54
N GLN A 120 -10.21 -3.41 11.02
CA GLN A 120 -9.29 -4.53 11.16
C GLN A 120 -8.86 -5.10 9.79
N ILE A 121 -9.81 -5.20 8.85
CA ILE A 121 -9.53 -5.59 7.47
C ILE A 121 -8.50 -4.63 6.86
N VAL A 122 -8.73 -3.32 6.97
CA VAL A 122 -7.80 -2.31 6.46
C VAL A 122 -6.43 -2.48 7.12
N GLU A 123 -6.34 -2.58 8.44
CA GLU A 123 -5.03 -2.72 9.10
C GLU A 123 -4.27 -3.98 8.67
N ILE A 124 -4.95 -5.11 8.49
CA ILE A 124 -4.34 -6.35 8.00
C ILE A 124 -3.80 -6.16 6.57
N LEU A 125 -4.57 -5.53 5.67
CA LEU A 125 -4.11 -5.22 4.31
C LEU A 125 -2.86 -4.33 4.33
N ARG A 126 -2.83 -3.35 5.24
CA ARG A 126 -1.68 -2.46 5.43
C ARG A 126 -0.47 -3.23 5.96
N ILE A 127 -0.64 -4.13 6.93
CA ILE A 127 0.44 -5.01 7.43
C ILE A 127 1.04 -5.83 6.28
N VAL A 128 0.18 -6.47 5.47
CA VAL A 128 0.62 -7.26 4.32
C VAL A 128 1.41 -6.39 3.33
N GLY A 129 0.94 -5.19 3.00
CA GLY A 129 1.68 -4.26 2.14
C GLY A 129 3.06 -3.88 2.69
N ARG A 130 3.17 -3.58 3.99
CA ARG A 130 4.47 -3.32 4.64
C ARG A 130 5.40 -4.53 4.59
N GLN A 131 4.88 -5.74 4.79
CA GLN A 131 5.66 -6.97 4.70
C GLN A 131 6.22 -7.20 3.29
N HIS A 132 5.44 -6.94 2.25
CA HIS A 132 5.93 -7.00 0.87
C HIS A 132 7.01 -5.94 0.60
N GLY A 133 6.95 -4.79 1.30
CA GLY A 133 7.99 -3.76 1.24
C GLY A 133 9.34 -4.18 1.85
N ASN A 134 9.39 -5.28 2.60
CA ASN A 134 10.64 -5.84 3.11
C ASN A 134 11.33 -6.79 2.11
N VAL A 135 10.64 -7.18 1.03
CA VAL A 135 11.22 -8.01 -0.05
C VAL A 135 12.03 -7.10 -0.97
N ARG A 136 13.33 -6.95 -0.69
CA ARG A 136 14.21 -6.01 -1.41
C ARG A 136 14.65 -6.49 -2.79
N THR A 137 14.53 -7.80 -3.04
CA THR A 137 14.93 -8.45 -4.29
C THR A 137 13.92 -8.26 -5.42
N MET A 138 12.71 -7.77 -5.12
CA MET A 138 11.64 -7.63 -6.09
C MET A 138 10.98 -6.26 -6.04
N SER A 139 10.62 -5.74 -7.22
CA SER A 139 9.71 -4.61 -7.33
C SER A 139 8.31 -5.11 -7.70
N PHE A 140 7.31 -4.82 -6.88
CA PHE A 140 5.91 -5.11 -7.20
C PHE A 140 5.34 -4.03 -8.14
N THR A 141 5.60 -4.19 -9.43
CA THR A 141 5.14 -3.29 -10.51
C THR A 141 3.62 -3.35 -10.66
N ALA A 142 3.04 -2.35 -11.35
CA ALA A 142 1.60 -2.35 -11.65
C ALA A 142 1.17 -3.60 -12.43
N GLU A 143 2.02 -4.08 -13.33
CA GLU A 143 1.85 -5.31 -14.10
C GLU A 143 1.80 -6.55 -13.20
N LYS A 144 2.75 -6.71 -12.27
CA LYS A 144 2.76 -7.82 -11.31
C LYS A 144 1.48 -7.87 -10.45
N TRP A 145 0.98 -6.71 -10.01
CA TRP A 145 -0.31 -6.63 -9.30
C TRP A 145 -1.49 -7.02 -10.19
N LEU A 146 -1.46 -6.67 -11.48
CA LEU A 146 -2.51 -7.01 -12.43
C LEU A 146 -2.52 -8.51 -12.76
N ILE A 147 -1.35 -9.11 -13.01
CA ILE A 147 -1.20 -10.56 -13.19
C ILE A 147 -1.77 -11.30 -11.98
N PHE A 148 -1.32 -10.93 -10.78
CA PHE A 148 -1.80 -11.51 -9.53
C PHE A 148 -3.34 -11.41 -9.41
N LYS A 149 -3.90 -10.23 -9.70
CA LYS A 149 -5.35 -10.00 -9.66
C LYS A 149 -6.09 -10.93 -10.62
N ASN A 150 -5.63 -11.03 -11.86
CA ASN A 150 -6.32 -11.77 -12.90
C ASN A 150 -6.31 -13.27 -12.61
N VAL A 151 -5.14 -13.84 -12.28
CA VAL A 151 -5.03 -15.27 -11.93
C VAL A 151 -5.90 -15.61 -10.70
N LEU A 152 -5.93 -14.74 -9.69
CA LEU A 152 -6.78 -14.95 -8.52
C LEU A 152 -8.27 -14.90 -8.86
N LEU A 153 -8.68 -13.96 -9.70
CA LEU A 153 -10.08 -13.85 -10.14
C LEU A 153 -10.49 -15.04 -10.99
N ASP A 154 -9.67 -15.48 -11.93
CA ASP A 154 -9.97 -16.61 -12.80
C ASP A 154 -10.22 -17.89 -11.99
N LEU A 155 -9.48 -18.08 -10.89
CA LEU A 155 -9.66 -19.23 -9.99
C LEU A 155 -10.86 -19.09 -9.07
N LEU A 156 -11.07 -17.93 -8.44
CA LEU A 156 -12.19 -17.73 -7.50
C LEU A 156 -13.54 -17.61 -8.22
N CYS A 157 -13.55 -17.16 -9.47
CA CYS A 157 -14.75 -16.88 -10.23
C CYS A 157 -15.07 -17.93 -11.30
N LYS A 158 -14.29 -19.03 -11.40
CA LYS A 158 -14.41 -20.04 -12.46
C LYS A 158 -15.85 -20.50 -12.71
N ASP A 159 -16.59 -20.79 -11.64
CA ASP A 159 -17.98 -21.27 -11.67
C ASP A 159 -18.97 -20.24 -11.07
N ALA A 160 -18.51 -19.01 -10.85
CA ALA A 160 -19.32 -17.95 -10.28
C ALA A 160 -20.19 -17.29 -11.36
N ASN A 161 -21.41 -16.91 -10.99
CA ASN A 161 -22.19 -16.02 -11.86
C ASN A 161 -21.55 -14.62 -11.92
N GLU A 162 -21.94 -13.85 -12.93
CA GLU A 162 -21.39 -12.51 -13.20
C GLU A 162 -21.45 -11.57 -11.98
N LYS A 163 -22.53 -11.61 -11.20
CA LYS A 163 -22.68 -10.77 -10.00
C LYS A 163 -21.67 -11.14 -8.91
N VAL A 164 -21.51 -12.42 -8.63
CA VAL A 164 -20.52 -12.90 -7.64
C VAL A 164 -19.09 -12.56 -8.11
N GLY A 165 -18.80 -12.76 -9.40
CA GLY A 165 -17.52 -12.37 -9.99
C GLY A 165 -17.23 -10.87 -9.89
N ALA A 166 -18.25 -10.02 -10.11
CA ALA A 166 -18.14 -8.58 -9.94
C ALA A 166 -17.84 -8.19 -8.48
N THR A 167 -18.48 -8.84 -7.50
CA THR A 167 -18.21 -8.62 -6.06
C THR A 167 -16.79 -9.02 -5.68
N TRP A 168 -16.31 -10.18 -6.13
CA TRP A 168 -14.92 -10.60 -5.97
C TRP A 168 -13.94 -9.59 -6.57
N ASN A 169 -14.21 -9.12 -7.79
CA ASN A 169 -13.38 -8.12 -8.45
C ASN A 169 -13.32 -6.79 -7.69
N LYS A 170 -14.46 -6.32 -7.15
CA LYS A 170 -14.50 -5.13 -6.28
C LYS A 170 -13.64 -5.33 -5.03
N LEU A 171 -13.80 -6.46 -4.33
CA LEU A 171 -13.07 -6.77 -3.11
C LEU A 171 -11.56 -6.86 -3.37
N ILE A 172 -11.14 -7.67 -4.34
CA ILE A 172 -9.72 -7.86 -4.68
C ILE A 172 -9.08 -6.54 -5.13
N SER A 173 -9.80 -5.73 -5.92
CA SER A 173 -9.30 -4.40 -6.33
C SER A 173 -9.11 -3.46 -5.13
N PHE A 174 -10.03 -3.49 -4.16
CA PHE A 174 -9.89 -2.75 -2.91
C PHE A 174 -8.66 -3.23 -2.12
N MET A 175 -8.53 -4.55 -1.93
CA MET A 175 -7.40 -5.17 -1.23
C MET A 175 -6.05 -4.80 -1.85
N ILE A 176 -5.90 -4.96 -3.16
CA ILE A 176 -4.67 -4.60 -3.88
C ILE A 176 -4.37 -3.12 -3.74
N SER A 177 -5.37 -2.25 -3.76
CA SER A 177 -5.16 -0.81 -3.60
C SER A 177 -4.59 -0.47 -2.22
N GLU A 178 -5.13 -1.06 -1.15
CA GLU A 178 -4.62 -0.88 0.23
C GLU A 178 -3.21 -1.44 0.41
N VAL A 179 -2.98 -2.67 -0.06
CA VAL A 179 -1.68 -3.35 0.02
C VAL A 179 -0.63 -2.56 -0.76
N LYS A 180 -0.92 -2.17 -2.00
CA LYS A 180 -0.02 -1.39 -2.86
C LYS A 180 0.31 -0.04 -2.24
N ASP A 181 -0.68 0.68 -1.71
CA ASP A 181 -0.43 1.97 -1.06
C ASP A 181 0.50 1.81 0.15
N SER A 182 0.26 0.80 0.99
CA SER A 182 1.10 0.56 2.17
C SER A 182 2.51 0.08 1.82
N TYR A 183 2.63 -0.71 0.76
CA TYR A 183 3.92 -1.10 0.19
C TYR A 183 4.71 0.13 -0.28
N LEU A 184 4.08 1.02 -1.06
CA LEU A 184 4.74 2.23 -1.57
C LEU A 184 5.10 3.21 -0.45
N GLU A 185 4.25 3.37 0.56
CA GLU A 185 4.58 4.13 1.76
C GLU A 185 5.81 3.56 2.48
N HIS A 186 5.85 2.25 2.71
CA HIS A 186 6.98 1.58 3.35
C HIS A 186 8.29 1.73 2.55
N VAL A 187 8.24 1.52 1.23
CA VAL A 187 9.40 1.69 0.34
C VAL A 187 9.90 3.14 0.36
N ARG A 188 9.01 4.14 0.38
CA ARG A 188 9.38 5.56 0.50
C ARG A 188 10.05 5.86 1.85
N HIS A 189 9.54 5.31 2.95
CA HIS A 189 10.15 5.48 4.27
C HIS A 189 11.52 4.79 4.38
N ALA A 190 11.68 3.59 3.84
CA ALA A 190 12.96 2.88 3.83
C ALA A 190 14.03 3.62 3.02
N ARG A 191 13.66 4.20 1.87
CA ARG A 191 14.57 4.98 1.03
C ARG A 191 14.93 6.34 1.66
N SER A 192 13.97 7.01 2.30
CA SER A 192 14.23 8.30 2.96
C SER A 192 15.05 8.17 4.25
N SER A 193 14.86 7.09 5.02
CA SER A 193 15.67 6.80 6.22
C SER A 193 17.10 6.35 5.91
N SER A 194 17.37 5.91 4.67
CA SER A 194 18.71 5.54 4.20
C SER A 194 19.58 6.76 3.83
N CYS A 195 19.04 7.97 3.86
CA CYS A 195 19.82 9.21 3.79
C CYS A 195 19.97 9.81 5.20
N PRO A 196 21.13 9.67 5.87
CA PRO A 196 21.40 10.43 7.08
C PRO A 196 21.45 11.92 6.72
N GLN A 197 20.49 12.68 7.23
CA GLN A 197 20.47 14.14 7.32
C GLN A 197 20.37 14.96 6.02
N ILE A 198 19.14 15.35 5.68
CA ILE A 198 18.87 16.70 5.12
C ILE A 198 18.15 17.54 6.18
N ASN A 199 18.64 17.50 7.43
CA ASN A 199 18.43 18.60 8.39
C ASN A 199 19.72 19.44 8.57
N SER A 200 20.84 19.01 8.00
CA SER A 200 22.08 19.79 7.96
C SER A 200 22.03 20.92 6.93
N TYR A 201 21.34 20.77 5.79
CA TYR A 201 21.30 21.84 4.77
C TYR A 201 20.40 23.04 5.13
N ARG A 202 19.33 22.86 5.92
CA ARG A 202 18.48 23.99 6.36
C ARG A 202 19.15 24.85 7.44
N PHE A 203 20.02 24.26 8.27
CA PHE A 203 20.88 24.99 9.19
C PHE A 203 22.11 25.59 8.52
N ILE A 204 22.72 24.93 7.52
CA ILE A 204 23.87 25.49 6.79
C ILE A 204 23.44 26.63 5.86
N ALA A 205 22.27 26.55 5.22
CA ALA A 205 21.76 27.63 4.36
C ALA A 205 21.34 28.88 5.16
N SER A 206 20.79 28.71 6.37
CA SER A 206 20.45 29.82 7.26
C SER A 206 21.68 30.43 7.94
N ARG A 207 22.71 29.63 8.24
CA ARG A 207 24.00 30.13 8.78
C ARG A 207 24.83 30.86 7.71
N SER A 208 24.82 30.40 6.46
CA SER A 208 25.47 31.10 5.34
C SER A 208 24.80 32.43 4.97
N LYS A 209 23.47 32.55 5.11
CA LYS A 209 22.79 33.85 4.95
C LYS A 209 23.14 34.84 6.08
N ARG A 210 23.25 34.37 7.33
CA ARG A 210 23.69 35.24 8.46
C ARG A 210 25.15 35.67 8.35
N LEU A 211 26.04 34.80 7.89
CA LEU A 211 27.46 35.14 7.68
C LEU A 211 27.67 36.10 6.48
N ARG A 212 26.87 35.98 5.41
CA ARG A 212 26.91 36.95 4.29
C ARG A 212 26.33 38.31 4.67
N SER A 213 25.29 38.36 5.50
CA SER A 213 24.75 39.62 6.03
C SER A 213 25.75 40.34 6.94
N ARG A 214 26.49 39.61 7.79
CA ARG A 214 27.54 40.20 8.65
C ARG A 214 28.74 40.72 7.87
N LYS A 215 29.18 40.01 6.82
CA LYS A 215 30.27 40.50 5.95
C LYS A 215 29.86 41.73 5.14
N HIS A 216 28.60 41.83 4.68
CA HIS A 216 28.12 43.05 4.02
C HIS A 216 27.98 44.24 4.97
N SER A 217 27.61 44.05 6.24
CA SER A 217 27.56 45.15 7.21
C SER A 217 28.95 45.63 7.64
N GLU A 218 29.93 44.73 7.74
CA GLU A 218 31.31 45.11 8.11
C GLU A 218 32.09 45.75 6.96
N SER A 219 31.83 45.35 5.71
CA SER A 219 32.43 46.01 4.53
C SER A 219 31.80 47.39 4.26
N ALA A 220 30.51 47.58 4.55
CA ALA A 220 29.87 48.89 4.43
C ALA A 220 30.40 49.91 5.47
N ASN A 221 30.74 49.45 6.67
CA ASN A 221 31.30 50.32 7.71
C ASN A 221 32.79 50.68 7.52
N LYS A 222 33.53 49.96 6.66
CA LYS A 222 34.94 50.27 6.37
C LYS A 222 35.16 51.18 5.17
N LEU A 223 34.19 51.29 4.25
CA LEU A 223 34.29 52.15 3.06
C LEU A 223 33.67 53.55 3.26
N GLY A 224 32.79 53.73 4.24
CA GLY A 224 32.21 55.06 4.54
C GLY A 224 33.10 55.98 5.38
N ARG A 225 34.25 55.52 5.88
CA ARG A 225 35.11 56.29 6.79
C ARG A 225 36.26 57.07 6.11
N ILE A 226 36.29 57.08 4.78
CA ILE A 226 37.38 57.71 4.01
C ILE A 226 36.97 59.07 3.40
N GLU A 227 35.70 59.46 3.49
CA GLU A 227 35.22 60.73 2.92
C GLU A 227 34.41 61.54 3.93
N SER A 228 35.07 62.29 4.80
CA SER A 228 34.51 63.47 5.48
C SER A 228 35.58 64.23 6.26
N GLY A 229 36.04 65.34 5.68
CA GLY A 229 36.71 66.49 6.32
C GLY A 229 38.10 66.25 6.91
N LYS A 230 39.21 66.85 6.49
CA LYS A 230 39.50 68.13 5.81
C LYS A 230 38.74 69.35 6.34
N ALA A 231 39.53 70.26 6.89
CA ALA A 231 39.29 71.66 7.24
C ALA A 231 38.64 71.94 8.61
N LEU A 232 39.50 72.33 9.57
CA LEU A 232 39.38 73.55 10.37
C LEU A 232 40.80 73.92 10.85
N ASP A 233 41.44 74.83 10.12
CA ASP A 233 42.54 75.70 10.58
C ASP A 233 42.19 77.08 10.01
N GLY A 234 41.92 78.03 10.89
CA GLY A 234 41.41 79.38 10.57
C GLY A 234 40.19 79.77 11.38
#